data_AF-A0A329KR44-F1
#
_entry.id   AF-A0A329KR44-F1
#
_cell.length_a   1.000
_cell.length_b   1.000
_cell.length_c   1.000
_cell.angle_alpha   90.00
_cell.angle_beta   90.00
_cell.angle_gamma   90.00
#
_symmetry.space_group_name_H-M   'P 1'
#
loop_
_entity.id
_entity.type
_entity.pdbx_description
1 polymer ?
#
loop_
_entity_poly.entity_id
_entity_poly.type
_entity_poly.pdbx_seq_one_letter_code
_entity_poly.pdbx_strand_id
1 'polypeptide(L)'
;MKIALQVGVPEKEQLTAFFNTLEERPQDGWNERAADAAGMIAAYDCGHLVGIGSRIEGPGHTPELEVYIAPGYERRGIGEHMKKLMLPRDNALETAAG
;
A
#
# COMPACT_ATOMS: atom_id res chain seq x y z
N MET A 1 1.09 19.62 5.23
CA MET A 1 0.07 18.55 5.23
C MET A 1 0.77 17.24 5.55
N LYS A 2 0.32 16.49 6.56
CA LYS A 2 1.04 15.34 7.11
C LYS A 2 0.25 14.07 6.82
N ILE A 3 0.71 13.28 5.86
CA ILE A 3 0.16 11.95 5.57
C ILE A 3 0.76 10.98 6.59
N ALA A 4 -0.09 10.22 7.29
CA ALA A 4 0.33 9.14 8.16
C ALA A 4 0.25 7.82 7.39
N LEU A 5 1.27 6.97 7.54
CA LEU A 5 1.30 5.63 6.96
C LEU A 5 1.22 4.61 8.09
N GLN A 6 0.28 3.67 8.00
CA GLN A 6 0.04 2.64 8.99
C GLN A 6 0.04 1.27 8.33
N VAL A 7 0.83 0.34 8.86
CA VAL A 7 0.80 -1.07 8.44
C VAL A 7 -0.43 -1.73 9.05
N GLY A 8 -1.16 -2.48 8.23
CA GLY A 8 -2.36 -3.20 8.64
C GLY A 8 -3.58 -2.91 7.76
N VAL A 9 -4.66 -3.61 8.07
CA VAL A 9 -5.94 -3.51 7.37
C VAL A 9 -6.72 -2.30 7.88
N PRO A 10 -7.13 -1.33 7.04
CA PRO A 10 -8.08 -0.31 7.45
C PRO A 10 -9.43 -0.92 7.81
N GLU A 11 -10.26 -0.19 8.53
CA GLU A 11 -11.60 -0.66 8.84
C GLU A 11 -12.45 -0.83 7.57
N LYS A 12 -13.38 -1.80 7.59
CA LYS A 12 -14.24 -2.13 6.44
C LYS A 12 -14.99 -0.90 5.90
N GLU A 13 -15.46 -0.02 6.78
CA GLU A 13 -16.16 1.21 6.41
C GLU A 13 -15.22 2.19 5.69
N GLN A 14 -13.98 2.34 6.16
CA GLN A 14 -12.97 3.18 5.53
C GLN A 14 -12.57 2.64 4.15
N LEU A 15 -12.37 1.33 4.03
CA LEU A 15 -12.10 0.68 2.74
C LEU A 15 -13.25 0.87 1.75
N THR A 16 -14.49 0.68 2.20
CA THR A 16 -15.68 0.86 1.37
C THR A 16 -15.79 2.30 0.88
N ALA A 17 -15.60 3.27 1.77
CA ALA A 17 -15.60 4.68 1.42
C ALA A 17 -14.49 5.01 0.41
N PHE A 18 -13.26 4.53 0.64
CA PHE A 18 -12.13 4.74 -0.25
C PHE A 18 -12.36 4.15 -1.65
N PHE A 19 -12.84 2.90 -1.74
CA PHE A 19 -13.13 2.27 -3.04
C PHE A 19 -14.26 2.95 -3.82
N ASN A 20 -15.15 3.68 -3.15
CA ASN A 20 -16.14 4.51 -3.82
C ASN A 20 -15.56 5.81 -4.40
N THR A 21 -14.35 6.20 -3.99
CA THR A 21 -13.64 7.38 -4.54
C THR A 21 -12.77 7.04 -5.76
N LEU A 22 -12.45 5.76 -5.97
CA LEU A 22 -11.63 5.33 -7.10
C LEU A 22 -12.48 5.22 -8.36
N GLU A 23 -11.95 5.73 -9.48
CA GLU A 23 -12.57 5.56 -10.80
C GLU A 23 -12.52 4.10 -11.25
N GLU A 24 -11.44 3.39 -10.93
CA GLU A 24 -11.29 1.96 -11.16
C GLU A 24 -11.17 1.24 -9.82
N ARG A 25 -12.13 0.34 -9.55
CA ARG A 25 -12.07 -0.50 -8.36
C ARG A 25 -10.98 -1.55 -8.54
N PRO A 26 -10.22 -1.89 -7.49
CA PRO A 26 -9.35 -3.06 -7.53
C PRO A 26 -10.16 -4.29 -7.94
N GLN A 27 -9.54 -5.19 -8.70
CA GLN A 27 -10.17 -6.46 -9.07
C GLN A 27 -10.55 -7.28 -7.83
N ASP A 28 -11.58 -8.12 -7.98
CA ASP A 28 -12.02 -9.08 -6.95
C ASP A 28 -10.82 -9.90 -6.43
N GLY A 29 -10.70 -10.01 -5.10
CA GLY A 29 -9.57 -10.66 -4.41
C GLY A 29 -8.88 -9.78 -3.36
N TRP A 30 -9.17 -8.47 -3.32
CA TRP A 30 -8.63 -7.55 -2.29
C TRP A 30 -9.07 -7.93 -0.86
N ASN A 31 -10.31 -8.37 -0.67
CA ASN A 31 -10.81 -8.81 0.65
C ASN A 31 -10.12 -10.09 1.15
N GLU A 32 -9.72 -10.99 0.24
CA GLU A 32 -9.00 -12.22 0.59
C GLU A 32 -7.52 -11.94 0.89
N ARG A 33 -6.89 -11.05 0.11
CA ARG A 33 -5.53 -10.54 0.39
C ARG A 33 -5.49 -9.72 1.67
N ALA A 34 -6.58 -9.04 2.02
CA ALA A 34 -6.68 -8.24 3.23
C ALA A 34 -6.62 -9.06 4.53
N ALA A 35 -6.76 -10.39 4.45
CA ALA A 35 -6.58 -11.27 5.59
C ALA A 35 -5.13 -11.31 6.10
N ASP A 36 -4.14 -10.93 5.27
CA ASP A 36 -2.74 -10.82 5.66
C ASP A 36 -2.38 -9.36 5.98
N ALA A 37 -2.55 -8.97 7.25
CA ALA A 37 -2.25 -7.61 7.71
C ALA A 37 -0.77 -7.21 7.53
N ALA A 38 0.14 -8.18 7.40
CA ALA A 38 1.57 -7.94 7.16
C ALA A 38 1.86 -7.51 5.71
N GLY A 39 0.95 -7.81 4.79
CA GLY A 39 1.01 -7.43 3.39
C GLY A 39 0.39 -6.08 3.05
N MET A 40 -0.11 -5.28 4.01
CA MET A 40 -0.81 -4.03 3.69
C MET A 40 -0.32 -2.79 4.43
N ILE A 41 -0.45 -1.65 3.74
CA ILE A 41 -0.19 -0.32 4.28
C ILE A 41 -1.29 0.65 3.86
N ALA A 42 -1.72 1.47 4.80
CA ALA A 42 -2.77 2.46 4.63
C ALA A 42 -2.19 3.87 4.79
N ALA A 43 -2.59 4.79 3.91
CA ALA A 43 -2.28 6.20 4.01
C ALA A 43 -3.49 7.00 4.49
N TYR A 44 -3.25 7.80 5.53
CA TYR A 44 -4.27 8.65 6.14
C TYR A 44 -3.89 10.13 6.04
N ASP A 45 -4.84 10.95 5.61
CA ASP A 45 -4.78 12.40 5.77
C ASP A 45 -5.88 12.85 6.73
N CYS A 46 -5.48 13.45 7.87
CA CYS A 46 -6.43 13.91 8.90
C CYS A 46 -7.47 12.84 9.32
N GLY A 47 -7.07 11.56 9.38
CA GLY A 47 -7.94 10.44 9.72
C GLY A 47 -8.75 9.84 8.55
N HIS A 48 -8.66 10.41 7.35
CA HIS A 48 -9.32 9.90 6.16
C HIS A 48 -8.38 9.00 5.37
N LEU A 49 -8.86 7.83 4.97
CA LEU A 49 -8.10 6.91 4.12
C LEU A 49 -7.97 7.51 2.70
N VAL A 50 -6.74 7.79 2.28
CA VAL A 50 -6.42 8.43 1.00
C VAL A 50 -5.55 7.57 0.10
N GLY A 51 -5.11 6.41 0.58
CA GLY A 51 -4.39 5.45 -0.22
C GLY A 51 -4.20 4.13 0.50
N ILE A 52 -4.03 3.08 -0.27
CA ILE A 52 -3.73 1.74 0.21
C ILE A 52 -2.67 1.11 -0.68
N GLY A 53 -1.78 0.33 -0.06
CA GLY A 53 -0.80 -0.50 -0.74
C GLY A 53 -0.93 -1.93 -0.26
N SER A 54 -0.90 -2.88 -1.19
CA SER A 54 -0.91 -4.31 -0.89
C SER A 54 0.26 -4.99 -1.58
N ARG A 55 0.98 -5.84 -0.84
CA ARG A 55 2.08 -6.63 -1.37
C ARG A 55 1.48 -7.79 -2.17
N ILE A 56 1.91 -7.90 -3.41
CA ILE A 56 1.51 -8.95 -4.34
C ILE A 56 2.75 -9.76 -4.77
N GLU A 57 2.54 -11.00 -5.19
CA GLU A 57 3.58 -11.78 -5.85
C GLU A 57 3.62 -11.36 -7.33
N GLY A 58 4.73 -10.72 -7.72
CA GLY A 58 5.04 -10.36 -9.10
C GLY A 58 5.67 -11.50 -9.88
N PRO A 59 5.91 -11.31 -11.20
CA PRO A 59 6.49 -12.34 -12.05
C PRO A 59 7.85 -12.80 -11.51
N GLY A 60 8.05 -14.12 -11.43
CA GLY A 60 9.29 -14.71 -10.94
C GLY A 60 9.47 -14.66 -9.43
N HIS A 61 8.38 -14.69 -8.65
CA HIS A 61 8.39 -14.61 -7.18
C HIS A 61 9.02 -13.32 -6.62
N THR A 62 9.05 -12.27 -7.43
CA THR A 62 9.52 -10.96 -6.99
C THR A 62 8.39 -10.24 -6.27
N PRO A 63 8.58 -9.76 -5.04
CA PRO A 63 7.52 -9.04 -4.34
C PRO A 63 7.28 -7.68 -5.01
N GLU A 64 6.05 -7.43 -5.40
CA GLU A 64 5.60 -6.14 -5.94
C GLU A 64 4.61 -5.48 -4.98
N LEU A 65 4.40 -4.18 -5.18
CA LEU A 65 3.40 -3.42 -4.41
C LEU A 65 2.36 -2.84 -5.36
N GLU A 66 1.13 -3.31 -5.21
CA GLU A 66 -0.05 -2.75 -5.84
C GLU A 66 -0.53 -1.57 -4.98
N VAL A 67 -0.60 -0.36 -5.57
CA VAL A 67 -0.94 0.86 -4.83
C VAL A 67 -2.13 1.55 -5.47
N TYR A 68 -3.12 1.89 -4.65
CA TYR A 68 -4.24 2.74 -5.03
C TYR A 68 -4.21 4.03 -4.22
N ILE A 69 -4.35 5.17 -4.88
CA ILE A 69 -4.35 6.50 -4.27
C ILE A 69 -5.63 7.21 -4.67
N ALA A 70 -6.28 7.88 -3.72
CA ALA A 70 -7.48 8.66 -3.99
C ALA A 70 -7.19 9.82 -4.96
N PRO A 71 -8.15 10.21 -5.82
CA PRO A 71 -8.00 11.37 -6.69
C PRO A 71 -7.64 12.65 -5.90
N GLY A 72 -6.67 13.42 -6.40
CA GLY A 72 -6.11 14.61 -5.74
C GLY A 72 -4.90 14.35 -4.82
N TYR A 73 -4.47 13.08 -4.68
CA TYR A 73 -3.33 12.68 -3.85
C TYR A 73 -2.15 12.07 -4.63
N GLU A 74 -2.26 11.92 -5.96
CA GLU A 74 -1.34 11.16 -6.80
C GLU A 74 0.10 11.73 -6.80
N ARG A 75 0.24 13.06 -6.80
CA ARG A 75 1.55 13.74 -6.88
C ARG A 75 2.24 13.97 -5.54
N ARG A 76 1.78 13.30 -4.48
CA ARG A 76 2.28 13.50 -3.10
C ARG A 76 3.34 12.50 -2.67
N GLY A 77 3.77 11.62 -3.58
CA GLY A 77 4.80 10.61 -3.30
C GLY A 77 4.36 9.54 -2.29
N ILE A 78 3.05 9.37 -2.07
CA ILE A 78 2.49 8.40 -1.12
C ILE A 78 2.87 6.98 -1.53
N GLY A 79 2.63 6.61 -2.79
CA GLY A 79 2.97 5.27 -3.28
C GLY A 79 4.46 4.95 -3.20
N GLU A 80 5.34 5.92 -3.49
CA GLU A 80 6.79 5.74 -3.36
C GLU A 80 7.23 5.54 -1.91
N HIS A 81 6.59 6.22 -0.97
CA HIS A 81 6.83 5.98 0.46
C HIS A 81 6.33 4.60 0.90
N MET A 82 5.16 4.18 0.44
CA MET A 82 4.62 2.86 0.74
C MET A 82 5.55 1.74 0.25
N LYS A 83 6.07 1.85 -0.99
CA LYS A 83 7.05 0.91 -1.56
C LYS A 83 8.29 0.79 -0.69
N LYS A 84 8.86 1.92 -0.25
CA LYS A 84 10.06 1.94 0.61
C LYS A 84 9.85 1.29 1.99
N LEU A 85 8.61 1.29 2.49
CA LEU A 85 8.27 0.70 3.79
C LEU A 85 7.98 -0.81 3.68
N MET A 86 7.36 -1.24 2.58
CA MET A 86 6.83 -2.59 2.43
C MET A 86 7.74 -3.55 1.65
N LEU A 87 8.48 -3.04 0.67
CA LEU A 87 9.44 -3.84 -0.05
C LEU A 87 10.76 -3.79 0.73
N PRO A 88 11.41 -4.94 0.99
CA PRO A 88 12.74 -4.92 1.57
C PRO A 88 13.60 -3.99 0.71
N ARG A 89 14.32 -3.06 1.35
CA ARG A 89 15.46 -2.43 0.67
C ARG A 89 16.29 -3.58 0.18
N ASP A 90 16.48 -3.67 -1.14
CA ASP A 90 17.43 -4.57 -1.73
C ASP A 90 18.71 -4.45 -0.90
N ASN A 91 18.99 -5.44 -0.07
CA ASN A 91 20.15 -5.44 0.80
C ASN A 91 21.32 -5.86 -0.09
N ALA A 92 21.55 -5.11 -1.16
CA ALA A 92 22.63 -5.27 -2.12
C ALA A 92 23.97 -4.74 -1.57
N LEU A 93 24.05 -4.47 -0.27
CA LEU A 93 25.25 -3.98 0.41
C LEU A 93 25.30 -4.59 1.81
N GLU A 94 25.71 -5.85 1.94
CA GLU A 94 26.55 -6.34 3.06
C GLU A 94 26.99 -7.82 2.93
N THR A 95 27.29 -8.28 1.71
CA THR A 95 28.14 -9.47 1.50
C THR A 95 29.49 -9.06 0.90
N ALA A 96 30.12 -8.05 1.50
CA ALA A 96 31.45 -7.59 1.15
C ALA A 96 32.24 -7.23 2.42
N ALA A 97 32.33 -8.15 3.39
CA ALA A 97 33.40 -8.27 4.37
C ALA A 97 33.09 -9.42 5.34
N GLY A 98 33.70 -10.57 5.10
CA GLY A 98 33.70 -11.72 5.99
C GLY A 98 34.71 -12.73 5.49
#